data_AF-A0A6J4PF22-F1
#
_entry.id   AF-A0A6J4PF22-F1
#
_cell.length_a   1.000
_cell.length_b   1.000
_cell.length_c   1.000
_cell.angle_alpha   90.00
_cell.angle_beta   90.00
_cell.angle_gamma   90.00
#
_symmetry.space_group_name_H-M   'P 1'
#
loop_
_entity.id
_entity.type
_entity.pdbx_description
1 polymer ?
#
loop_
_entity_poly.entity_id
_entity_poly.type
_entity_poly.pdbx_seq_one_letter_code
_entity_poly.pdbx_strand_id
1 'polypeptide(L)'
;MQGERAGQPSVFQVQVDKIHSLPFLAVVETVFIYLPILFHTVYGIWVTVTGRPNVQDYPYGKNWFYTLQRASAIILVFFMLFHVLGMKGVFGGDIGRALTFVPRDHATQSTYNHFQAAWWVGYVVYPIGILASCYHLANGFWTAGITWGLTISSHAQKRWGLACTGLFVLTLVCGLLALGATLRGQVAPVPAEDVPATRGLGAGEKGQPSTAPNQSGSQAR
;
A
#
# COMPACT_ATOMS: atom_id res chain seq x y z
N MET A 1 0.81 9.00 -25.43
CA MET A 1 1.41 7.69 -25.07
C MET A 1 2.68 7.56 -25.87
N GLN A 2 3.80 8.07 -25.35
CA GLN A 2 5.10 7.93 -26.01
C GLN A 2 5.58 6.51 -25.76
N GLY A 3 5.83 5.78 -26.86
CA GLY A 3 6.24 4.40 -26.84
C GLY A 3 7.50 4.21 -26.00
N GLU A 4 7.44 3.25 -25.10
CA GLU A 4 8.64 2.59 -24.58
C GLU A 4 9.42 2.11 -25.81
N ARG A 5 10.61 2.70 -26.02
CA ARG A 5 11.54 2.16 -27.02
C ARG A 5 11.84 0.74 -26.58
N ALA A 6 11.64 -0.24 -27.48
CA ALA A 6 11.87 -1.64 -27.20
C ALA A 6 13.22 -1.83 -26.47
N GLY A 7 13.17 -2.32 -25.23
CA GLY A 7 14.34 -2.57 -24.39
C GLY A 7 14.67 -1.50 -23.33
N GLN A 8 13.97 -0.36 -23.26
CA GLN A 8 14.17 0.60 -22.16
C GLN A 8 13.23 0.31 -20.98
N PRO A 9 13.72 0.37 -19.73
CA PRO A 9 12.87 0.23 -18.56
C PRO A 9 11.85 1.35 -18.50
N SER A 10 10.62 1.01 -18.09
CA SER A 10 9.55 1.99 -17.91
C SER A 10 9.98 3.12 -16.94
N VAL A 11 9.39 4.30 -17.07
CA VAL A 11 9.64 5.42 -16.14
C VAL A 11 9.39 4.99 -14.68
N PHE A 12 8.37 4.16 -14.45
CA PHE A 12 8.06 3.62 -13.14
C PHE A 12 9.19 2.74 -12.59
N GLN A 13 9.69 1.79 -13.39
CA GLN A 13 10.82 0.93 -13.03
C GLN A 13 12.06 1.76 -12.64
N VAL A 14 12.41 2.77 -13.45
CA VAL A 14 13.56 3.66 -13.16
C VAL A 14 13.41 4.37 -11.81
N GLN A 15 12.19 4.79 -11.44
CA GLN A 15 11.97 5.41 -10.12
C GLN A 15 12.05 4.40 -8.98
N VAL A 16 11.58 3.16 -9.18
CA VAL A 16 11.70 2.08 -8.20
C VAL A 16 13.17 1.76 -7.96
N ASP A 17 13.97 1.57 -9.02
CA ASP A 17 15.40 1.29 -8.91
C ASP A 17 16.14 2.43 -8.19
N LYS A 18 15.75 3.68 -8.45
CA LYS A 18 16.31 4.85 -7.75
C LYS A 18 16.06 4.81 -6.24
N ILE A 19 14.87 4.41 -5.80
CA ILE A 19 14.57 4.26 -4.36
C ILE A 19 15.38 3.09 -3.78
N HIS A 20 15.40 1.95 -4.48
CA HIS A 20 16.07 0.73 -4.03
C HIS A 20 17.62 0.82 -4.05
N SER A 21 18.19 1.84 -4.69
CA SER A 21 19.63 2.13 -4.70
C SER A 21 20.09 3.05 -3.58
N LEU A 22 19.18 3.57 -2.75
CA LEU A 22 19.54 4.46 -1.64
C LEU A 22 20.37 3.70 -0.58
N PRO A 23 21.47 4.29 -0.08
CA PRO A 23 22.23 3.69 1.00
C PRO A 23 21.39 3.68 2.29
N PHE A 24 21.55 2.64 3.11
CA PHE A 24 20.82 2.48 4.37
C PHE A 24 19.29 2.49 4.23
N LEU A 25 18.75 2.11 3.06
CA LEU A 25 17.30 2.11 2.79
C LEU A 25 16.49 1.45 3.92
N ALA A 26 16.93 0.30 4.42
CA ALA A 26 16.23 -0.40 5.51
C ALA A 26 16.12 0.44 6.80
N VAL A 27 17.15 1.25 7.13
CA VAL A 27 17.12 2.16 8.28
C VAL A 27 16.16 3.31 8.00
N VAL A 28 16.21 3.88 6.79
CA VAL A 28 15.32 4.97 6.38
C VAL A 28 13.86 4.53 6.43
N GLU A 29 13.53 3.38 5.83
CA GLU A 29 12.19 2.79 5.86
C GLU A 29 11.73 2.53 7.29
N THR A 30 12.59 1.95 8.13
CA THR A 30 12.20 1.62 9.51
C THR A 30 11.93 2.87 10.35
N VAL A 31 12.83 3.84 10.32
CA VAL A 31 12.78 5.02 11.20
C VAL A 31 11.77 6.07 10.71
N PHE A 32 11.68 6.29 9.40
CA PHE A 32 10.86 7.38 8.85
C PHE A 32 9.53 6.92 8.26
N ILE A 33 9.33 5.61 8.04
CA ILE A 33 8.08 5.06 7.51
C ILE A 33 7.41 4.15 8.53
N TYR A 34 8.04 3.02 8.88
CA TYR A 34 7.40 2.00 9.72
C TYR A 34 7.17 2.46 11.16
N LEU A 35 8.12 3.14 11.78
CA LEU A 35 7.96 3.59 13.17
C LEU A 35 6.86 4.67 13.30
N PRO A 36 6.84 5.76 12.49
CA PRO A 36 5.80 6.76 12.58
C PRO A 36 4.41 6.22 12.20
N ILE A 37 4.31 5.36 11.18
CA ILE A 37 3.01 4.80 10.78
C ILE A 37 2.46 3.83 11.84
N LEU A 38 3.34 3.06 12.50
CA LEU A 38 2.95 2.20 13.61
C LEU A 38 2.41 3.03 14.78
N PHE A 39 3.16 4.05 15.20
CA PHE A 39 2.71 4.97 16.26
C PHE A 39 1.35 5.61 15.89
N HIS A 40 1.24 6.15 14.68
CA HIS A 40 0.01 6.77 14.19
C HIS A 40 -1.18 5.81 14.18
N THR A 41 -0.96 4.56 13.77
CA THR A 41 -2.00 3.52 13.72
C THR A 41 -2.46 3.13 15.13
N VAL A 42 -1.52 2.84 16.04
CA VAL A 42 -1.86 2.46 17.43
C VAL A 42 -2.59 3.60 18.14
N TYR A 43 -2.06 4.82 18.04
CA TYR A 43 -2.70 5.99 18.63
C TYR A 43 -4.06 6.28 17.99
N GLY A 44 -4.18 6.16 16.67
CA GLY A 44 -5.42 6.34 15.93
C GLY A 44 -6.50 5.32 16.31
N ILE A 45 -6.12 4.06 16.55
CA ILE A 45 -7.02 3.03 17.07
C ILE A 45 -7.51 3.43 18.46
N TRP A 46 -6.62 3.82 19.37
CA TRP A 46 -6.99 4.28 20.71
C TRP A 46 -7.99 5.45 20.67
N VAL A 47 -7.73 6.46 19.83
CA VAL A 47 -8.63 7.61 19.62
C VAL A 47 -9.98 7.20 19.00
N THR A 48 -9.98 6.18 18.14
CA THR A 48 -11.19 5.67 17.49
C THR A 48 -12.09 4.95 18.48
N VAL A 49 -11.53 4.07 19.33
CA VAL A 49 -12.30 3.29 20.31
C VAL A 49 -12.79 4.12 21.50
N THR A 50 -12.08 5.19 21.85
CA THR A 50 -12.46 6.09 22.95
C THR A 50 -13.37 7.25 22.51
N GLY A 51 -13.46 7.51 21.22
CA GLY A 51 -14.25 8.61 20.66
C GLY A 51 -15.76 8.32 20.64
N ARG A 52 -16.58 9.37 20.76
CA ARG A 52 -18.04 9.28 20.65
C ARG A 52 -18.53 10.06 19.43
N PRO A 53 -18.98 9.41 18.35
CA PRO A 53 -19.60 10.11 17.23
C PRO A 53 -20.95 10.69 17.67
N ASN A 54 -21.24 11.93 17.26
CA ASN A 54 -22.47 12.64 17.65
C ASN A 54 -23.28 13.11 16.42
N VAL A 55 -23.16 12.35 15.32
CA VAL A 55 -23.77 12.72 14.03
C VAL A 55 -25.28 12.45 13.99
N GLN A 56 -25.77 11.52 14.82
CA GLN A 56 -27.20 11.19 14.90
C GLN A 56 -28.00 12.36 15.48
N ASP A 57 -27.53 12.95 16.57
CA ASP A 57 -28.21 14.07 17.22
C ASP A 57 -27.83 15.44 16.61
N TYR A 58 -26.60 15.57 16.07
CA TYR A 58 -26.09 16.82 15.52
C TYR A 58 -25.40 16.61 14.16
N PRO A 59 -26.14 16.69 13.03
CA PRO A 59 -25.63 16.40 11.68
C PRO A 59 -24.82 17.56 11.07
N TYR A 60 -24.02 18.27 11.87
CA TYR A 60 -23.15 19.33 11.36
C TYR A 60 -21.99 18.75 10.54
N GLY A 61 -21.54 19.48 9.51
CA GLY A 61 -20.47 19.02 8.62
C GLY A 61 -19.18 18.61 9.35
N LYS A 62 -18.82 19.31 10.43
CA LYS A 62 -17.64 18.95 11.25
C LYS A 62 -17.81 17.60 11.97
N ASN A 63 -19.03 17.27 12.40
CA ASN A 63 -19.32 15.98 13.04
C ASN A 63 -19.28 14.84 12.01
N TRP A 64 -19.72 15.11 10.78
CA TRP A 64 -19.51 14.20 9.66
C TRP A 64 -18.03 13.99 9.35
N PHE A 65 -17.23 15.06 9.27
CA PHE A 65 -15.80 14.95 9.02
C PHE A 65 -15.06 14.15 10.09
N TYR A 66 -15.42 14.36 11.36
CA TYR A 66 -14.93 13.57 12.47
C TYR A 66 -15.27 12.07 12.34
N THR A 67 -16.51 11.77 11.97
CA THR A 67 -17.01 10.39 11.83
C THR A 67 -16.36 9.70 10.64
N LEU A 68 -16.30 10.37 9.50
CA LEU A 68 -15.67 9.85 8.28
C LEU A 68 -14.15 9.67 8.45
N GLN A 69 -13.47 10.47 9.27
CA GLN A 69 -12.05 10.25 9.60
C GLN A 69 -11.83 8.88 10.26
N ARG A 70 -12.76 8.45 11.11
CA ARG A 70 -12.69 7.17 11.83
C ARG A 70 -13.06 6.02 10.93
N ALA A 71 -14.14 6.16 10.17
CA ALA A 71 -14.54 5.17 9.19
C ALA A 71 -13.40 4.92 8.18
N SER A 72 -12.77 5.97 7.66
CA SER A 72 -11.63 5.85 6.75
C SER A 72 -10.41 5.23 7.45
N ALA A 73 -10.14 5.55 8.71
CA ALA A 73 -9.04 4.94 9.47
C ALA A 73 -9.20 3.41 9.57
N ILE A 74 -10.40 2.95 9.91
CA ILE A 74 -10.70 1.52 10.04
C ILE A 74 -10.52 0.83 8.69
N ILE A 75 -11.09 1.40 7.62
CA ILE A 75 -10.90 0.90 6.25
C ILE A 75 -9.41 0.83 5.92
N LEU A 76 -8.62 1.85 6.27
CA LEU A 76 -7.19 1.89 5.99
C LEU A 76 -6.38 0.85 6.75
N VAL A 77 -6.76 0.50 7.99
CA VAL A 77 -6.09 -0.59 8.71
C VAL A 77 -6.21 -1.90 7.93
N PHE A 78 -7.43 -2.26 7.50
CA PHE A 78 -7.65 -3.48 6.71
C PHE A 78 -7.00 -3.40 5.32
N PHE A 79 -7.13 -2.25 4.64
CA PHE A 79 -6.50 -2.03 3.35
C PHE A 79 -4.97 -2.12 3.44
N MET A 80 -4.35 -1.51 4.45
CA MET A 80 -2.89 -1.55 4.66
C MET A 80 -2.40 -2.97 4.93
N LEU A 81 -3.13 -3.74 5.76
CA LEU A 81 -2.82 -5.15 6.00
C LEU A 81 -2.86 -5.94 4.70
N PHE A 82 -3.94 -5.84 3.93
CA PHE A 82 -4.04 -6.51 2.63
C PHE A 82 -2.93 -6.07 1.67
N HIS A 83 -2.73 -4.77 1.51
CA HIS A 83 -1.76 -4.16 0.60
C HIS A 83 -0.33 -4.60 0.92
N VAL A 84 0.12 -4.43 2.17
CA VAL A 84 1.50 -4.75 2.58
C VAL A 84 1.74 -6.25 2.58
N LEU A 85 0.84 -7.05 3.15
CA LEU A 85 1.02 -8.51 3.22
C LEU A 85 0.96 -9.15 1.82
N GLY A 86 0.08 -8.66 0.95
CA GLY A 86 -0.02 -9.10 -0.44
C GLY A 86 1.26 -8.79 -1.22
N MET A 87 1.72 -7.54 -1.18
CA MET A 87 2.96 -7.15 -1.86
C MET A 87 4.20 -7.92 -1.34
N LYS A 88 4.23 -8.27 -0.05
CA LYS A 88 5.33 -9.02 0.58
C LYS A 88 5.25 -10.54 0.35
N GLY A 89 4.28 -11.02 -0.42
CA GLY A 89 4.14 -12.45 -0.76
C GLY A 89 3.79 -13.34 0.43
N VAL A 90 3.02 -12.80 1.38
CA VAL A 90 2.57 -13.56 2.57
C VAL A 90 1.40 -14.50 2.22
N PHE A 91 0.60 -14.13 1.22
CA PHE A 91 -0.47 -15.00 0.73
C PHE A 91 0.13 -16.09 -0.15
N GLY A 92 -0.30 -17.34 0.05
CA GLY A 92 0.12 -18.48 -0.78
C GLY A 92 -0.74 -18.65 -2.04
N GLY A 93 -0.35 -19.60 -2.89
CA GLY A 93 -1.09 -19.98 -4.11
C GLY A 93 -0.98 -18.95 -5.23
N ASP A 94 -1.73 -19.17 -6.32
CA ASP A 94 -1.63 -18.36 -7.53
C ASP A 94 -2.01 -16.89 -7.32
N ILE A 95 -3.05 -16.63 -6.54
CA ILE A 95 -3.45 -15.26 -6.19
C ILE A 95 -2.34 -14.58 -5.38
N GLY A 96 -1.76 -15.27 -4.39
CA GLY A 96 -0.68 -14.71 -3.59
C GLY A 96 0.58 -14.39 -4.40
N ARG A 97 0.94 -15.27 -5.34
CA ARG A 97 2.02 -15.03 -6.31
C ARG A 97 1.72 -13.82 -7.18
N ALA A 98 0.50 -13.69 -7.69
CA ALA A 98 0.09 -12.55 -8.50
C ALA A 98 0.09 -11.23 -7.72
N LEU A 99 -0.25 -11.27 -6.42
CA LEU A 99 -0.20 -10.10 -5.52
C LEU A 99 1.23 -9.68 -5.13
N THR A 100 2.24 -10.54 -5.32
CA THR A 100 3.60 -10.25 -4.86
C THR A 100 4.24 -9.16 -5.73
N PHE A 101 4.78 -8.13 -5.09
CA PHE A 101 5.49 -7.06 -5.77
C PHE A 101 6.96 -7.43 -5.95
N VAL A 102 7.46 -7.30 -7.17
CA VAL A 102 8.84 -7.65 -7.54
C VAL A 102 9.55 -6.35 -7.98
N PRO A 103 10.29 -5.69 -7.09
CA PRO A 103 10.80 -4.34 -7.34
C PRO A 103 11.94 -4.28 -8.34
N ARG A 104 12.83 -5.28 -8.35
CA ARG A 104 13.94 -5.34 -9.32
C ARG A 104 13.44 -5.90 -10.64
N ASP A 105 13.74 -5.18 -11.72
CA ASP A 105 13.52 -5.56 -13.13
C ASP A 105 12.05 -5.82 -13.56
N HIS A 106 11.13 -5.93 -12.60
CA HIS A 106 9.74 -6.35 -12.81
C HIS A 106 8.72 -5.50 -12.06
N ALA A 107 9.04 -4.27 -11.65
CA ALA A 107 8.13 -3.44 -10.86
C ALA A 107 6.83 -3.14 -11.63
N THR A 108 6.93 -2.81 -12.91
CA THR A 108 5.75 -2.51 -13.75
C THR A 108 4.90 -3.76 -13.99
N GLN A 109 5.55 -4.87 -14.35
CA GLN A 109 4.90 -6.17 -14.57
C GLN A 109 4.23 -6.68 -13.30
N SER A 110 4.93 -6.67 -12.16
CA SER A 110 4.39 -7.16 -10.88
C SER A 110 3.27 -6.26 -10.36
N THR A 111 3.35 -4.94 -10.56
CA THR A 111 2.24 -4.03 -10.26
C THR A 111 1.03 -4.36 -11.13
N TYR A 112 1.21 -4.57 -12.43
CA TYR A 112 0.13 -5.00 -13.32
C TYR A 112 -0.50 -6.32 -12.85
N ASN A 113 0.32 -7.34 -12.61
CA ASN A 113 -0.11 -8.64 -12.09
C ASN A 113 -0.91 -8.50 -10.78
N HIS A 114 -0.47 -7.63 -9.86
CA HIS A 114 -1.14 -7.39 -8.58
C HIS A 114 -2.58 -6.93 -8.77
N PHE A 115 -2.81 -5.94 -9.62
CA PHE A 115 -4.14 -5.41 -9.86
C PHE A 115 -5.04 -6.37 -10.65
N GLN A 116 -4.45 -7.27 -11.43
CA GLN A 116 -5.15 -8.31 -12.19
C GLN A 116 -5.31 -9.63 -11.41
N ALA A 117 -4.73 -9.74 -10.21
CA ALA A 117 -4.74 -10.97 -9.41
C ALA A 117 -6.16 -11.49 -9.16
N ALA A 118 -7.11 -10.57 -8.98
CA ALA A 118 -8.54 -10.84 -9.09
C ALA A 118 -9.28 -9.53 -9.41
N TRP A 119 -10.44 -9.62 -10.06
CA TRP A 119 -11.24 -8.45 -10.44
C TRP A 119 -11.52 -7.52 -9.24
N TRP A 120 -11.80 -8.09 -8.05
CA TRP A 120 -12.12 -7.29 -6.86
C TRP A 120 -10.90 -6.54 -6.30
N VAL A 121 -9.66 -6.95 -6.63
CA VAL A 121 -8.45 -6.23 -6.19
C VAL A 121 -8.43 -4.86 -6.85
N GLY A 122 -8.43 -4.84 -8.18
CA GLY A 122 -8.38 -3.62 -8.98
C GLY A 122 -9.64 -2.76 -8.93
N TYR A 123 -10.83 -3.39 -8.86
CA TYR A 123 -12.11 -2.67 -9.01
C TYR A 123 -12.87 -2.42 -7.70
N VAL A 124 -12.45 -3.01 -6.58
CA VAL A 124 -13.11 -2.81 -5.27
C VAL A 124 -12.12 -2.36 -4.21
N VAL A 125 -11.10 -3.17 -3.91
CA VAL A 125 -10.21 -2.94 -2.78
C VAL A 125 -9.38 -1.68 -2.95
N TYR A 126 -8.75 -1.48 -4.11
CA TYR A 126 -7.93 -0.30 -4.34
C TYR A 126 -8.72 1.00 -4.54
N PRO A 127 -9.86 1.05 -5.26
CA PRO A 127 -10.69 2.25 -5.30
C PRO A 127 -11.15 2.71 -3.91
N ILE A 128 -11.58 1.78 -3.06
CA ILE A 128 -11.98 2.07 -1.67
C ILE A 128 -10.77 2.53 -0.85
N GLY A 129 -9.64 1.84 -0.96
CA GLY A 129 -8.40 2.21 -0.26
C GLY A 129 -7.84 3.57 -0.67
N ILE A 130 -7.87 3.90 -1.97
CA ILE A 130 -7.47 5.21 -2.50
C ILE A 130 -8.40 6.29 -1.97
N LEU A 131 -9.73 6.10 -2.06
CA LEU A 131 -10.68 7.08 -1.55
C LEU A 131 -10.50 7.32 -0.05
N ALA A 132 -10.38 6.24 0.73
CA ALA A 132 -10.19 6.31 2.17
C ALA A 132 -8.87 7.00 2.54
N SER A 133 -7.76 6.68 1.86
CA SER A 133 -6.44 7.27 2.14
C SER A 133 -6.39 8.75 1.80
N CYS A 134 -6.86 9.15 0.61
CA CYS A 134 -6.92 10.55 0.21
C CYS A 134 -7.78 11.37 1.17
N TYR A 135 -8.96 10.84 1.57
CA TYR A 135 -9.83 11.52 2.52
C TYR A 135 -9.19 11.63 3.91
N HIS A 136 -8.67 10.52 4.44
CA HIS A 136 -8.06 10.45 5.76
C HIS A 136 -6.86 11.41 5.89
N LEU A 137 -6.03 11.48 4.84
CA LEU A 137 -4.90 12.40 4.78
C LEU A 137 -5.36 13.86 4.77
N ALA A 138 -6.26 14.22 3.87
CA ALA A 138 -6.70 15.60 3.70
C ALA A 138 -7.45 16.12 4.93
N ASN A 139 -8.40 15.34 5.46
CA ASN A 139 -9.14 15.70 6.65
C ASN A 139 -8.27 15.63 7.92
N GLY A 140 -7.27 14.73 7.94
CA GLY A 140 -6.22 14.69 8.95
C GLY A 140 -5.41 15.98 8.99
N PHE A 141 -4.95 16.48 7.85
CA PHE A 141 -4.24 17.76 7.76
C PHE A 141 -5.11 18.95 8.17
N TRP A 142 -6.38 18.96 7.76
CA TRP A 142 -7.33 19.98 8.19
C TRP A 142 -7.46 20.00 9.72
N THR A 143 -7.68 18.82 10.32
CA THR A 143 -7.83 18.67 11.77
C THR A 143 -6.53 19.03 12.52
N ALA A 144 -5.38 18.56 12.05
CA ALA A 144 -4.08 18.86 12.65
C ALA A 144 -3.80 20.37 12.67
N GLY A 145 -4.10 21.07 11.57
CA GLY A 145 -3.97 22.52 11.50
C GLY A 145 -4.82 23.27 12.54
N ILE A 146 -5.96 22.71 12.94
CA ILE A 146 -6.82 23.27 13.99
C ILE A 146 -6.28 22.89 15.37
N THR A 147 -6.05 21.60 15.60
CA THR A 147 -5.66 21.05 16.91
C THR A 147 -4.31 21.59 17.41
N TRP A 148 -3.36 21.84 16.49
CA TRP A 148 -2.03 22.32 16.83
C TRP A 148 -1.94 23.86 16.79
N GLY A 149 -3.07 24.56 16.62
CA GLY A 149 -3.13 26.02 16.67
C GLY A 149 -2.54 26.72 15.44
N LEU A 150 -2.29 26.03 14.33
CA LEU A 150 -1.82 26.65 13.09
C LEU A 150 -2.93 27.49 12.43
N THR A 151 -4.19 27.15 12.68
CA THR A 151 -5.38 27.83 12.11
C THR A 151 -6.37 28.21 13.21
N ILE A 152 -6.07 29.31 13.90
CA ILE A 152 -6.84 29.74 15.09
C ILE A 152 -8.17 30.41 14.67
N SER A 153 -8.13 31.35 13.71
CA SER A 153 -9.31 32.12 13.33
C SER A 153 -10.25 31.35 12.40
N SER A 154 -11.53 31.69 12.43
CA SER A 154 -12.55 31.09 11.54
C SER A 154 -12.21 31.26 10.06
N HIS A 155 -11.64 32.40 9.67
CA HIS A 155 -11.16 32.65 8.31
C HIS A 155 -9.96 31.77 7.93
N ALA A 156 -9.01 31.58 8.85
CA ALA A 156 -7.86 30.71 8.62
C ALA A 156 -8.29 29.25 8.46
N GLN A 157 -9.20 28.76 9.32
CA GLN A 157 -9.75 27.39 9.22
C GLN A 157 -10.49 27.15 7.90
N LYS A 158 -11.25 28.14 7.40
CA LYS A 158 -11.93 28.06 6.10
C LYS A 158 -10.94 27.97 4.94
N ARG A 159 -9.93 28.84 4.91
CA ARG A 159 -8.88 28.85 3.88
C ARG A 159 -8.07 27.56 3.88
N TRP A 160 -7.71 27.07 5.06
CA TRP A 160 -7.01 25.80 5.22
C TRP A 160 -7.87 24.61 4.82
N GLY A 161 -9.16 24.64 5.16
CA GLY A 161 -10.14 23.65 4.69
C GLY A 161 -10.19 23.59 3.16
N LEU A 162 -10.22 24.74 2.47
CA LEU A 162 -10.18 24.77 1.00
C LEU A 162 -8.87 24.19 0.43
N ALA A 163 -7.72 24.46 1.05
CA ALA A 163 -6.44 23.87 0.66
C ALA A 163 -6.44 22.34 0.84
N CYS A 164 -6.98 21.84 1.96
CA CYS A 164 -7.11 20.41 2.22
C CYS A 164 -8.10 19.74 1.26
N THR A 165 -9.20 20.40 0.90
CA THR A 165 -10.12 19.92 -0.14
C THR A 165 -9.41 19.84 -1.50
N GLY A 166 -8.58 20.83 -1.84
CA GLY A 166 -7.73 20.78 -3.04
C GLY A 166 -6.77 19.59 -3.01
N LEU A 167 -6.12 19.34 -1.88
CA LEU A 167 -5.24 18.17 -1.68
C LEU A 167 -6.01 16.85 -1.86
N PHE A 168 -7.21 16.73 -1.29
CA PHE A 168 -8.07 15.56 -1.45
C PHE A 168 -8.38 15.30 -2.93
N VAL A 169 -8.88 16.31 -3.64
CA VAL A 169 -9.25 16.18 -5.06
C VAL A 169 -8.03 15.83 -5.90
N LEU A 170 -6.90 16.52 -5.70
CA LEU A 170 -5.68 16.28 -6.46
C LEU A 170 -5.19 14.84 -6.28
N THR A 171 -5.04 14.40 -5.03
CA THR A 171 -4.52 13.05 -4.72
C THR A 171 -5.48 11.96 -5.18
N LEU A 172 -6.79 12.16 -5.02
CA LEU A 172 -7.81 11.22 -5.50
C LEU A 172 -7.78 11.09 -7.02
N VAL A 173 -7.75 12.20 -7.76
CA VAL A 173 -7.70 12.18 -9.22
C VAL A 173 -6.41 11.50 -9.69
N CYS A 174 -5.25 11.86 -9.15
CA CYS A 174 -3.99 11.20 -9.50
C CYS A 174 -4.02 9.70 -9.20
N GLY A 175 -4.54 9.29 -8.04
CA GLY A 175 -4.66 7.88 -7.66
C GLY A 175 -5.57 7.08 -8.58
N LEU A 176 -6.75 7.62 -8.91
CA LEU A 176 -7.70 6.97 -9.82
C LEU A 176 -7.19 6.93 -11.27
N LEU A 177 -6.51 7.96 -11.73
CA LEU A 177 -5.87 7.97 -13.05
C LEU A 177 -4.74 6.93 -13.13
N ALA A 178 -3.91 6.83 -12.10
CA ALA A 178 -2.85 5.82 -12.02
C ALA A 178 -3.45 4.41 -12.03
N LEU A 179 -4.45 4.15 -11.19
CA LEU A 179 -5.16 2.86 -11.16
C LEU A 179 -5.77 2.53 -12.53
N GLY A 180 -6.50 3.48 -13.13
CA GLY A 180 -7.13 3.28 -14.43
C GLY A 180 -6.12 3.11 -15.57
N ALA A 181 -4.93 3.69 -15.48
CA ALA A 181 -3.84 3.45 -16.42
C ALA A 181 -3.29 2.02 -16.26
N THR A 182 -3.07 1.56 -15.03
CA THR A 182 -2.58 0.20 -14.75
C THR A 182 -3.59 -0.87 -15.18
N LEU A 183 -4.88 -0.70 -14.88
CA LEU A 183 -5.93 -1.67 -15.24
C LEU A 183 -6.13 -1.83 -16.75
N ARG A 184 -5.85 -0.78 -17.53
CA ARG A 184 -5.90 -0.80 -19.00
C ARG A 184 -4.56 -1.13 -19.65
N GLY A 185 -3.49 -1.22 -18.86
CA GLY A 185 -2.17 -1.58 -19.34
C GLY A 185 -2.16 -2.96 -19.98
N GLN A 186 -1.24 -3.16 -20.92
CA GLN A 186 -0.96 -4.46 -21.52
C GLN A 186 0.53 -4.71 -21.36
N VAL A 187 0.88 -5.44 -20.30
CA VAL A 187 2.26 -5.77 -19.97
C VAL A 187 2.33 -7.29 -19.80
N ALA A 188 3.39 -7.91 -20.31
CA ALA A 188 3.62 -9.33 -20.09
C ALA A 188 3.71 -9.61 -18.57
N PRO A 189 3.13 -10.73 -18.09
CA PRO A 189 3.24 -11.09 -16.68
C PRO A 189 4.68 -11.42 -16.31
N VAL A 190 5.03 -11.21 -15.04
CA VAL A 190 6.29 -11.68 -14.46
C VAL A 190 6.41 -13.20 -14.62
N PRO A 191 7.55 -13.73 -15.11
CA PRO A 191 7.83 -15.17 -15.11
C PRO A 191 7.70 -15.77 -13.70
N ALA A 192 7.27 -17.02 -13.59
CA ALA A 192 6.94 -17.61 -12.30
C ALA A 192 8.19 -17.81 -11.41
N GLU A 193 9.31 -18.11 -12.05
CA GLU A 193 10.64 -18.28 -11.47
C GLU A 193 11.22 -16.99 -10.87
N ASP A 194 10.80 -15.83 -11.38
CA ASP A 194 11.27 -14.51 -10.93
C ASP A 194 10.44 -13.96 -9.76
N VAL A 195 9.29 -14.57 -9.46
CA VAL A 195 8.48 -14.20 -8.29
C VAL A 195 9.05 -14.90 -7.04
N PRO A 196 9.43 -14.15 -5.98
CA PRO A 196 9.91 -14.75 -4.75
C PRO A 196 8.92 -15.77 -4.18
N ALA A 197 9.43 -16.88 -3.63
CA ALA A 197 8.61 -17.90 -3.02
C ALA A 197 7.68 -17.30 -1.94
N THR A 198 6.38 -17.54 -2.07
CA THR A 198 5.39 -17.04 -1.12
C THR A 198 5.60 -17.71 0.24
N ARG A 199 5.66 -16.90 1.30
CA ARG A 199 5.76 -17.39 2.67
C ARG A 199 4.35 -17.73 3.13
N GLY A 200 3.82 -18.87 2.71
CA GLY A 200 2.45 -19.25 3.04
C GLY A 200 2.16 -19.15 4.54
N LEU A 201 0.99 -18.61 4.90
CA LEU A 201 0.50 -18.41 6.29
C LEU A 201 0.32 -19.71 7.12
N GLY A 202 0.91 -20.84 6.70
CA GLY A 202 0.82 -22.13 7.37
C GLY A 202 1.97 -23.09 7.08
N ALA A 203 3.06 -22.63 6.46
CA ALA A 203 4.24 -23.48 6.23
C ALA A 203 5.21 -23.36 7.40
N GLY A 204 4.91 -24.08 8.49
CA GLY A 204 5.98 -24.57 9.35
C GLY A 204 6.91 -25.42 8.48
N GLU A 205 8.22 -25.17 8.59
CA GLU A 205 9.27 -25.96 7.94
C GLU A 205 8.97 -27.45 8.07
N LYS A 206 8.49 -28.07 6.99
CA LYS A 206 8.73 -29.50 6.78
C LYS A 206 10.09 -29.59 6.12
N GLY A 207 11.09 -29.89 6.95
CA GLY A 207 12.47 -30.10 6.55
C GLY A 207 12.55 -30.95 5.28
N GLN A 208 13.32 -30.44 4.33
CA GLN A 208 13.71 -31.14 3.12
C GLN A 208 14.47 -32.41 3.52
N PRO A 209 14.10 -33.61 3.05
CA PRO A 209 14.93 -34.78 3.28
C PRO A 209 16.23 -34.60 2.48
N SER A 210 17.35 -34.50 3.19
CA SER A 210 18.69 -34.55 2.63
C SER A 210 18.88 -35.88 1.91
N THR A 211 18.77 -35.89 0.58
CA THR A 211 19.25 -37.00 -0.24
C THR A 211 20.73 -36.78 -0.52
N ALA A 212 21.58 -37.19 0.42
CA ALA A 212 22.99 -37.39 0.15
C ALA A 212 23.18 -38.70 -0.65
N PRO A 213 23.95 -38.72 -1.74
CA PRO A 213 24.27 -39.95 -2.45
C PRO A 213 25.30 -40.76 -1.65
N ASN A 214 24.94 -42.00 -1.34
CA ASN A 214 25.80 -43.00 -0.71
C ASN A 214 26.95 -43.36 -1.66
N GLN A 215 28.17 -42.88 -1.38
CA GLN A 215 29.38 -43.41 -1.99
C GLN A 215 29.85 -44.63 -1.19
N SER A 216 29.48 -45.83 -1.65
CA SER A 216 30.15 -47.07 -1.25
C SER A 216 30.78 -47.72 -2.49
N GLY A 217 31.87 -47.12 -2.97
CA GLY A 217 32.79 -47.75 -3.91
C GLY A 217 33.82 -48.55 -3.15
N SER A 218 33.54 -49.84 -2.95
CA SER A 218 34.45 -50.82 -2.36
C SER A 218 35.72 -50.95 -3.20
N GLN A 219 36.87 -50.59 -2.63
CA GLN A 219 38.15 -51.15 -3.04
C GLN A 219 38.25 -52.58 -2.51
N ALA A 220 38.45 -53.57 -3.39
CA ALA A 220 39.38 -54.69 -3.19
C ALA A 220 39.28 -55.72 -4.33
N ARG A 221 40.46 -56.00 -4.90
CA ARG A 221 40.88 -57.09 -5.81
C ARG A 221 40.82 -56.82 -7.30
#